data_AF-A0A7C5CD50-F1
#
_entry.id   AF-A0A7C5CD50-F1
#
_cell.length_a   1.000
_cell.length_b   1.000
_cell.length_c   1.000
_cell.angle_alpha   90.00
_cell.angle_beta   90.00
_cell.angle_gamma   90.00
#
_symmetry.space_group_name_H-M   'P 1'
#
loop_
_entity.id
_entity.type
_entity.pdbx_description
1 polymer ?
#
loop_
_entity_poly.entity_id
_entity_poly.type
_entity_poly.pdbx_seq_one_letter_code
_entity_poly.pdbx_strand_id
1 'polypeptide(L)'
;NQVVIIDEFTGRMMPGRRYSDGLHQALEAKEGVAIQAENQTMASITFQNYFRLYNKLGGMTGTADTEAAEFADIYNLEVVTIPTNIAVGRVDEDDAIFRTVEEKFVAIAELVKDCQTRKQPILVGTTSIEKSEILAKELKKVGVKDIKVLNARHHEQEAQIIGEAGTPGAVTIATNMAGRGTDIQLGGNRELRIAAETQGLDEKAAAKKIEEIDAEIAKGKEIALKAGGLYVVGTERHESRRIDNQLRGRSGRQGDAGHSKFFLSLQDDLMRIFPIERMDSMLEKLGLEKGESITHPWVSKAIERAQAKVEARNFDIRKNILKYDDVMNDQRKVIFEQRLDLMDDENVSDTVADMRRDVIDSIIAKAIPPRSYPEQWNVEQLSEAAKTYLNVEAPVGEWADEEGIDVEEVQERLVKAADAVIAAKAAQYGPEIMRQVERQILLNSVDGLWREHLVTLDHLQKVVGWRGLAQRDPLNEYKQESYELFEKLLDNMRELVTTQLAHVNVQVTPPEQQQQQQFGAPLTLDDQGADEPPLKPLPDDVMRTTRRNQQCPCGSGKKFKHCHGKL
;
A
#
# COMPACT_ATOMS: atom_id res chain seq x y z
N ASN A 1 19.01 14.24 1.96
CA ASN A 1 18.05 14.46 0.84
C ASN A 1 17.62 13.10 0.30
N GLN A 2 16.33 12.89 0.10
CA GLN A 2 15.74 11.68 -0.48
C GLN A 2 14.63 12.09 -1.44
N VAL A 3 14.42 11.32 -2.51
CA VAL A 3 13.31 11.54 -3.45
C VAL A 3 12.04 10.96 -2.82
N VAL A 4 10.98 11.76 -2.69
CA VAL A 4 9.69 11.33 -2.13
C VAL A 4 8.60 11.53 -3.18
N ILE A 5 7.86 10.46 -3.47
CA ILE A 5 6.76 10.50 -4.44
C ILE A 5 5.57 11.22 -3.80
N ILE A 6 4.95 12.12 -4.56
CA ILE A 6 3.71 12.82 -4.18
C ILE A 6 2.57 12.22 -4.99
N ASP A 7 1.53 11.77 -4.30
CA ASP A 7 0.28 11.32 -4.95
C ASP A 7 -0.39 12.52 -5.63
N GLU A 8 -0.67 12.41 -6.93
CA GLU A 8 -1.28 13.49 -7.72
C GLU A 8 -2.71 13.84 -7.26
N PHE A 9 -3.46 12.86 -6.77
CA PHE A 9 -4.86 13.01 -6.39
C PHE A 9 -5.03 13.51 -4.96
N THR A 10 -4.16 13.06 -4.04
CA THR A 10 -4.27 13.42 -2.63
C THR A 10 -3.20 14.41 -2.17
N GLY A 11 -2.21 14.74 -2.99
CA GLY A 11 -1.10 15.62 -2.60
C GLY A 11 -0.24 15.08 -1.47
N ARG A 12 -0.38 13.80 -1.12
CA ARG A 12 0.27 13.19 0.04
C ARG A 12 1.66 12.74 -0.35
N MET A 13 2.62 13.05 0.51
CA MET A 13 3.93 12.40 0.46
C MET A 13 3.74 10.93 0.77
N MET A 14 4.30 10.06 -0.07
CA MET A 14 4.26 8.61 0.11
C MET A 14 5.66 8.12 0.54
N PRO A 15 6.07 8.36 1.80
CA PRO A 15 7.37 7.90 2.28
C PRO A 15 7.45 6.38 2.20
N GLY A 16 8.59 5.87 1.75
CA GLY A 16 8.83 4.45 1.54
C GLY A 16 8.34 3.89 0.20
N ARG A 17 7.53 4.63 -0.58
CA ARG A 17 7.20 4.25 -1.96
C ARG A 17 8.29 4.71 -2.91
N ARG A 18 8.75 3.80 -3.76
CA ARG A 18 9.75 4.03 -4.80
C ARG A 18 9.21 3.51 -6.12
N TYR A 19 9.68 4.08 -7.22
CA TYR A 19 9.38 3.57 -8.55
C TYR A 19 10.18 2.29 -8.81
N SER A 20 9.54 1.27 -9.35
CA SER A 20 10.17 -0.03 -9.65
C SER A 20 11.03 0.00 -10.91
N ASP A 21 11.68 -1.12 -11.21
CA ASP A 21 12.42 -1.38 -12.45
C ASP A 21 13.58 -0.38 -12.67
N GLY A 22 14.26 0.00 -11.58
CA GLY A 22 15.38 0.95 -11.62
C GLY A 22 15.01 2.42 -11.84
N LEU A 23 13.73 2.76 -12.03
CA LEU A 23 13.30 4.13 -12.38
C LEU A 23 13.54 5.12 -11.24
N HIS A 24 13.39 4.68 -9.98
CA HIS A 24 13.62 5.56 -8.84
C HIS A 24 15.10 5.88 -8.66
N GLN A 25 15.98 4.91 -8.93
CA GLN A 25 17.42 5.07 -8.94
C GLN A 25 17.85 6.04 -10.05
N ALA A 26 17.18 5.99 -11.21
CA ALA A 26 17.40 6.96 -12.28
C ALA A 26 17.00 8.39 -11.87
N LEU A 27 15.89 8.55 -11.12
CA LEU A 27 15.48 9.85 -10.56
C LEU A 27 16.43 10.34 -9.47
N GLU A 28 16.87 9.46 -8.57
CA GLU A 28 17.88 9.77 -7.56
C GLU A 28 19.18 10.24 -8.22
N ALA A 29 19.63 9.55 -9.27
CA ALA A 29 20.80 9.95 -10.05
C ALA A 29 20.60 11.30 -10.76
N LYS A 30 19.42 11.54 -11.34
CA LYS A 30 19.07 12.80 -12.02
C LYS A 30 19.10 14.00 -11.04
N GLU A 31 18.57 13.83 -9.84
CA GLU A 31 18.48 14.87 -8.82
C GLU A 31 19.75 14.95 -7.93
N GLY A 32 20.79 14.16 -8.23
CA GLY A 32 22.06 14.16 -7.50
C GLY A 32 21.96 13.64 -6.06
N VAL A 33 20.99 12.76 -5.79
CA VAL A 33 20.74 12.16 -4.49
C VAL A 33 21.43 10.79 -4.38
N ALA A 34 21.76 10.35 -3.15
CA ALA A 34 22.35 9.04 -2.92
C ALA A 34 21.44 7.92 -3.43
N ILE A 35 21.96 7.10 -4.35
CA ILE A 35 21.23 6.00 -4.99
C ILE A 35 21.09 4.86 -3.99
N GLN A 36 19.85 4.46 -3.67
CA GLN A 36 19.59 3.36 -2.76
C GLN A 36 19.25 2.07 -3.53
N ALA A 37 19.60 0.91 -2.95
CA ALA A 37 19.31 -0.41 -3.53
C ALA A 37 17.81 -0.59 -3.82
N GLU A 38 17.46 -1.43 -4.80
CA GLU A 38 16.07 -1.62 -5.21
C GLU A 38 15.20 -2.27 -4.11
N ASN A 39 13.97 -1.79 -3.97
CA ASN A 39 13.00 -2.39 -3.08
C ASN A 39 12.46 -3.67 -3.70
N GLN A 40 12.56 -4.79 -2.99
CA GLN A 40 11.96 -6.06 -3.39
C GLN A 40 10.62 -6.25 -2.70
N THR A 41 9.61 -6.71 -3.45
CA THR A 41 8.29 -7.06 -2.89
C THR A 41 8.42 -8.34 -2.06
N MET A 42 8.29 -8.21 -0.74
CA MET A 42 8.29 -9.37 0.18
C MET A 42 6.90 -10.01 0.30
N ALA A 43 5.85 -9.19 0.26
CA ALA A 43 4.47 -9.62 0.29
C ALA A 43 3.60 -8.59 -0.43
N SER A 44 2.55 -9.07 -1.08
CA SER A 44 1.52 -8.23 -1.72
C SER A 44 0.18 -8.93 -1.59
N ILE A 45 -0.90 -8.16 -1.46
CA ILE A 45 -2.28 -8.62 -1.50
C ILE A 45 -3.17 -7.50 -2.00
N THR A 46 -4.14 -7.80 -2.86
CA THR A 46 -5.15 -6.80 -3.25
C THR A 46 -6.11 -6.53 -2.11
N PHE A 47 -6.69 -5.31 -2.06
CA PHE A 47 -7.72 -5.01 -1.06
C PHE A 47 -8.91 -5.97 -1.16
N GLN A 48 -9.27 -6.38 -2.37
CA GLN A 48 -10.33 -7.33 -2.64
C GLN A 48 -10.09 -8.66 -1.91
N ASN A 49 -8.93 -9.29 -2.16
CA ASN A 49 -8.60 -10.56 -1.51
C ASN A 49 -8.31 -10.40 -0.02
N TYR A 50 -7.77 -9.26 0.41
CA TYR A 50 -7.58 -8.96 1.83
C TYR A 50 -8.91 -8.92 2.59
N PHE A 51 -9.91 -8.18 2.10
CA PHE A 51 -11.21 -8.10 2.78
C PHE A 51 -12.01 -9.40 2.70
N ARG A 52 -11.78 -10.25 1.69
CA ARG A 52 -12.36 -11.60 1.60
C ARG A 52 -11.88 -12.55 2.71
N LEU A 53 -10.78 -12.26 3.39
CA LEU A 53 -10.30 -13.06 4.53
C LEU A 53 -11.18 -12.91 5.78
N TYR A 54 -12.00 -11.86 5.86
CA TYR A 54 -12.83 -11.60 7.02
C TYR A 54 -14.09 -12.48 7.00
N ASN A 55 -14.32 -13.23 8.08
CA ASN A 55 -15.52 -14.06 8.24
C ASN A 55 -16.83 -13.27 8.13
N LYS A 56 -16.82 -12.00 8.54
CA LYS A 56 -17.96 -11.09 8.44
C LYS A 56 -17.47 -9.75 7.90
N LEU A 57 -18.03 -9.35 6.76
CA LEU A 57 -17.73 -8.08 6.11
C LEU A 57 -19.01 -7.24 6.02
N GLY A 58 -18.89 -5.96 6.35
CA GLY A 58 -19.96 -4.97 6.24
C GLY A 58 -19.36 -3.61 5.97
N GLY A 59 -20.12 -2.74 5.31
CA GLY A 59 -19.66 -1.40 4.94
C GLY A 59 -20.79 -0.39 4.96
N MET A 60 -20.43 0.88 5.07
CA MET A 60 -21.37 2.00 5.00
C MET A 60 -20.82 3.08 4.07
N THR A 61 -21.68 3.63 3.22
CA THR A 61 -21.36 4.75 2.34
C THR A 61 -22.66 5.36 1.82
N GLY A 62 -22.65 6.66 1.52
CA GLY A 62 -23.81 7.34 0.94
C GLY A 62 -24.03 7.11 -0.56
N THR A 63 -23.15 6.35 -1.23
CA THR A 63 -23.13 6.22 -2.69
C THR A 63 -22.74 4.79 -3.15
N ALA A 64 -23.29 3.75 -2.52
CA ALA A 64 -23.01 2.36 -2.89
C ALA A 64 -23.89 1.83 -4.03
N ASP A 65 -25.08 2.41 -4.22
CA ASP A 65 -26.13 1.88 -5.11
C ASP A 65 -25.66 1.65 -6.55
N THR A 66 -24.83 2.56 -7.09
CA THR A 66 -24.28 2.43 -8.46
C THR A 66 -23.34 1.24 -8.63
N GLU A 67 -22.68 0.82 -7.55
CA GLU A 67 -21.69 -0.27 -7.55
C GLU A 67 -22.24 -1.56 -6.95
N ALA A 68 -23.57 -1.67 -6.75
CA ALA A 68 -24.18 -2.82 -6.10
C ALA A 68 -23.82 -4.16 -6.75
N ALA A 69 -23.77 -4.19 -8.09
CA ALA A 69 -23.33 -5.37 -8.84
C ALA A 69 -21.86 -5.73 -8.56
N GLU A 70 -20.97 -4.74 -8.47
CA GLU A 70 -19.56 -4.97 -8.13
C GLU A 70 -19.41 -5.52 -6.69
N PHE A 71 -20.16 -4.98 -5.74
CA PHE A 71 -20.15 -5.47 -4.36
C PHE A 71 -20.67 -6.91 -4.24
N ALA A 72 -21.72 -7.26 -4.97
CA ALA A 72 -22.24 -8.62 -5.04
C ALA A 72 -21.22 -9.57 -5.69
N ASP A 73 -20.66 -9.22 -6.84
CA ASP A 73 -19.74 -10.07 -7.59
C ASP A 73 -18.40 -10.30 -6.86
N ILE A 74 -17.83 -9.26 -6.23
CA ILE A 74 -16.50 -9.35 -5.62
C ILE A 74 -16.57 -9.83 -4.17
N TYR A 75 -17.51 -9.29 -3.38
CA TYR A 75 -17.55 -9.49 -1.93
C TYR A 75 -18.77 -10.27 -1.46
N ASN A 76 -19.68 -10.66 -2.36
CA ASN A 76 -20.97 -11.24 -2.00
C ASN A 76 -21.76 -10.36 -1.01
N LEU A 77 -21.70 -9.04 -1.21
CA LEU A 77 -22.37 -8.05 -0.38
C LEU A 77 -23.58 -7.46 -1.09
N GLU A 78 -24.72 -7.49 -0.40
CA GLU A 78 -25.92 -6.77 -0.82
C GLU A 78 -25.83 -5.29 -0.43
N VAL A 79 -26.29 -4.42 -1.34
CA VAL A 79 -26.41 -2.99 -1.06
C VAL A 79 -27.85 -2.65 -0.74
N VAL A 80 -28.09 -2.17 0.48
CA VAL A 80 -29.42 -1.74 0.94
C VAL A 80 -29.41 -0.22 1.10
N THR A 81 -30.30 0.45 0.35
CA THR A 81 -30.48 1.90 0.45
C THR A 81 -31.38 2.25 1.63
N ILE A 82 -30.77 2.77 2.70
CA ILE A 82 -31.49 3.22 3.89
C ILE A 82 -32.14 4.59 3.61
N PRO A 83 -33.44 4.77 3.91
CA PRO A 83 -34.11 6.06 3.72
C PRO A 83 -33.46 7.14 4.61
N THR A 84 -33.44 8.38 4.11
CA THR A 84 -32.92 9.50 4.88
C THR A 84 -33.84 9.82 6.06
N ASN A 85 -33.26 10.28 7.17
CA ASN A 85 -34.02 10.71 8.36
C ASN A 85 -35.04 11.82 8.04
N ILE A 86 -34.64 12.75 7.16
CA ILE A 86 -35.46 13.86 6.67
C ILE A 86 -35.34 13.90 5.15
N ALA A 87 -36.41 14.33 4.46
CA ALA A 87 -36.40 14.51 3.01
C ALA A 87 -35.33 15.51 2.59
N VAL A 88 -34.61 15.21 1.50
CA VAL A 88 -33.50 16.04 1.01
C VAL A 88 -34.05 17.34 0.41
N GLY A 89 -33.66 18.48 0.98
CA GLY A 89 -34.04 19.83 0.52
C GLY A 89 -33.08 20.46 -0.49
N ARG A 90 -32.10 19.70 -0.99
CA ARG A 90 -31.09 20.18 -1.95
C ARG A 90 -31.67 20.30 -3.35
N VAL A 91 -31.34 21.40 -4.03
CA VAL A 91 -31.60 21.62 -5.45
C VAL A 91 -30.32 21.32 -6.24
N ASP A 92 -30.36 20.28 -7.06
CA ASP A 92 -29.27 19.95 -7.99
C ASP A 92 -29.54 20.65 -9.34
N GLU A 93 -28.77 21.70 -9.64
CA GLU A 93 -28.87 22.47 -10.88
C GLU A 93 -28.23 21.74 -12.07
N ASP A 94 -28.70 22.06 -13.27
CA ASP A 94 -28.10 21.58 -14.51
C ASP A 94 -26.65 22.08 -14.67
N ASP A 95 -25.85 21.25 -15.35
CA ASP A 95 -24.45 21.55 -15.62
C ASP A 95 -24.32 22.77 -16.55
N ALA A 96 -23.42 23.69 -16.19
CA ALA A 96 -23.06 24.83 -17.03
C ALA A 96 -21.82 24.51 -17.86
N ILE A 97 -21.96 24.46 -19.17
CA ILE A 97 -20.90 24.01 -20.09
C ILE A 97 -20.34 25.21 -20.86
N PHE A 98 -19.02 25.37 -20.81
CA PHE A 98 -18.27 26.46 -21.41
C PHE A 98 -17.33 25.94 -22.51
N ARG A 99 -16.94 26.83 -23.43
CA ARG A 99 -16.01 26.49 -24.50
C ARG A 99 -14.58 26.33 -23.97
N THR A 100 -14.14 27.28 -23.14
CA THR A 100 -12.76 27.34 -22.63
C THR A 100 -12.70 27.21 -21.11
N VAL A 101 -11.53 26.78 -20.59
CA VAL A 101 -11.29 26.71 -19.13
C VAL A 101 -11.30 28.12 -18.51
N GLU A 102 -10.85 29.13 -19.25
CA GLU A 102 -10.83 30.52 -18.78
C GLU A 102 -12.26 31.05 -18.52
N GLU A 103 -13.17 30.89 -19.49
CA GLU A 103 -14.58 31.29 -19.35
C GLU A 103 -15.24 30.58 -18.17
N LYS A 104 -14.98 29.27 -18.03
CA LYS A 104 -15.45 28.45 -16.91
C LYS A 104 -15.02 29.04 -15.56
N PHE A 105 -13.74 29.37 -15.40
CA PHE A 105 -13.22 29.91 -14.15
C PHE A 105 -13.72 31.33 -13.84
N VAL A 106 -13.90 32.17 -14.86
CA VAL A 106 -14.53 33.49 -14.67
C VAL A 106 -15.96 33.34 -14.15
N ALA A 107 -16.76 32.47 -14.76
CA ALA A 107 -18.14 32.23 -14.33
C ALA A 107 -18.23 31.65 -12.90
N ILE A 108 -17.32 30.73 -12.53
CA ILE A 108 -17.21 30.24 -11.15
C ILE A 108 -16.86 31.38 -10.19
N ALA A 109 -15.92 32.26 -10.57
CA ALA A 109 -15.50 33.36 -9.71
C ALA A 109 -16.61 34.40 -9.48
N GLU A 110 -17.42 34.69 -10.51
CA GLU A 110 -18.61 35.54 -10.39
C GLU A 110 -19.66 34.93 -9.48
N LEU A 111 -19.95 33.63 -9.62
CA LEU A 111 -20.87 32.91 -8.73
C LEU A 111 -20.40 32.95 -7.27
N VAL A 112 -19.11 32.71 -7.02
CA VAL A 112 -18.53 32.75 -5.67
C VAL A 112 -18.65 34.15 -5.07
N LYS A 113 -18.40 35.20 -5.85
CA LYS A 113 -18.56 36.59 -5.41
C LYS A 113 -20.00 36.92 -5.04
N ASP A 114 -20.97 36.49 -5.84
CA ASP A 114 -22.39 36.66 -5.55
C ASP A 114 -22.80 35.94 -4.26
N CYS A 115 -22.37 34.68 -4.10
CA CYS A 115 -22.61 33.90 -2.88
C CYS A 115 -22.03 34.60 -1.64
N GLN A 116 -20.78 35.07 -1.71
CA GLN A 116 -20.14 35.81 -0.61
C GLN A 116 -20.90 37.10 -0.28
N THR A 117 -21.40 37.82 -1.29
CA THR A 117 -22.19 39.05 -1.11
C THR A 117 -23.53 38.77 -0.41
N ARG A 118 -24.18 37.65 -0.75
CA ARG A 118 -25.42 37.18 -0.09
C ARG A 118 -25.19 36.43 1.22
N LYS A 119 -23.92 36.27 1.64
CA LYS A 119 -23.48 35.46 2.81
C LYS A 119 -23.85 33.98 2.72
N GLN A 120 -23.99 33.45 1.50
CA GLN A 120 -24.19 32.04 1.26
C GLN A 120 -22.82 31.31 1.35
N PRO A 121 -22.67 30.28 2.21
CA PRO A 121 -21.45 29.49 2.24
C PRO A 121 -21.30 28.67 0.94
N ILE A 122 -20.07 28.60 0.42
CA ILE A 122 -19.76 27.90 -0.83
C ILE A 122 -18.54 26.99 -0.71
N LEU A 123 -18.70 25.76 -1.21
CA LEU A 123 -17.65 24.76 -1.35
C LEU A 123 -17.37 24.50 -2.83
N VAL A 124 -16.15 24.77 -3.28
CA VAL A 124 -15.72 24.55 -4.66
C VAL A 124 -14.79 23.34 -4.74
N GLY A 125 -15.25 22.26 -5.38
CA GLY A 125 -14.48 21.03 -5.60
C GLY A 125 -13.74 21.07 -6.93
N THR A 126 -12.42 20.89 -6.88
CA THR A 126 -11.54 20.78 -8.06
C THR A 126 -10.96 19.38 -8.18
N THR A 127 -10.40 18.99 -9.33
CA THR A 127 -9.83 17.64 -9.53
C THR A 127 -8.35 17.55 -9.16
N SER A 128 -7.60 18.65 -9.19
CA SER A 128 -6.16 18.69 -8.91
C SER A 128 -5.75 19.93 -8.09
N ILE A 129 -4.58 19.83 -7.45
CA ILE A 129 -3.99 20.93 -6.66
C ILE A 129 -3.68 22.14 -7.55
N GLU A 130 -3.15 21.91 -8.75
CA GLU A 130 -2.84 22.96 -9.71
C GLU A 130 -4.10 23.78 -10.06
N LYS A 131 -5.21 23.11 -10.34
CA LYS A 131 -6.49 23.76 -10.64
C LYS A 131 -7.04 24.54 -9.45
N SER A 132 -6.88 24.01 -8.23
CA SER A 132 -7.21 24.74 -7.00
C SER A 132 -6.41 26.04 -6.84
N GLU A 133 -5.11 26.02 -7.12
CA GLU A 133 -4.26 27.21 -7.03
C GLU A 133 -4.60 28.25 -8.11
N ILE A 134 -4.88 27.80 -9.34
CA ILE A 134 -5.33 28.69 -10.42
C ILE A 134 -6.66 29.36 -10.05
N LEU A 135 -7.64 28.58 -9.59
CA LEU A 135 -8.92 29.12 -9.15
C LEU A 135 -8.77 30.11 -7.99
N ALA A 136 -7.93 29.79 -7.00
CA ALA A 136 -7.66 30.69 -5.87
C ALA A 136 -7.05 32.03 -6.32
N LYS A 137 -6.20 32.03 -7.36
CA LYS A 137 -5.65 33.26 -7.96
C LYS A 137 -6.74 34.06 -8.66
N GLU A 138 -7.62 33.43 -9.43
CA GLU A 138 -8.73 34.12 -10.12
C GLU A 138 -9.73 34.74 -9.12
N LEU A 139 -10.08 34.01 -8.06
CA LEU A 139 -10.97 34.52 -7.00
C LEU A 139 -10.40 35.76 -6.29
N LYS A 140 -9.09 35.79 -6.06
CA LYS A 140 -8.41 36.97 -5.49
C LYS A 140 -8.50 38.19 -6.42
N LYS A 141 -8.41 38.02 -7.75
CA LYS A 141 -8.56 39.12 -8.72
C LYS A 141 -9.95 39.73 -8.69
N VAL A 142 -10.98 38.90 -8.49
CA VAL A 142 -12.39 39.31 -8.48
C VAL A 142 -12.82 39.98 -7.15
N GLY A 143 -11.92 39.96 -6.15
CA GLY A 143 -12.08 40.63 -4.86
C GLY A 143 -12.66 39.75 -3.76
N VAL A 144 -12.70 38.43 -3.96
CA VAL A 144 -13.16 37.47 -2.95
C VAL A 144 -12.11 37.39 -1.84
N LYS A 145 -12.54 37.66 -0.60
CA LYS A 145 -11.68 37.64 0.59
C LYS A 145 -11.82 36.33 1.34
N ASP A 146 -10.82 36.00 2.17
CA ASP A 146 -10.85 34.89 3.13
C ASP A 146 -11.09 33.49 2.54
N ILE A 147 -10.47 33.22 1.38
CA ILE A 147 -10.51 31.91 0.71
C ILE A 147 -9.67 30.90 1.49
N LYS A 148 -10.26 29.75 1.83
CA LYS A 148 -9.55 28.61 2.41
C LYS A 148 -9.34 27.54 1.33
N VAL A 149 -8.10 27.12 1.11
CA VAL A 149 -7.75 26.08 0.12
C VAL A 149 -7.26 24.84 0.83
N LEU A 150 -7.84 23.70 0.49
CA LEU A 150 -7.56 22.40 1.09
C LEU A 150 -6.92 21.50 0.03
N ASN A 151 -5.67 21.11 0.28
CA ASN A 151 -4.85 20.33 -0.66
C ASN A 151 -4.59 18.87 -0.21
N ALA A 152 -5.40 18.35 0.73
CA ALA A 152 -5.30 16.99 1.29
C ALA A 152 -3.95 16.61 1.96
N ARG A 153 -3.19 17.61 2.42
CA ARG A 153 -1.87 17.48 3.08
C ARG A 153 -1.94 17.33 4.60
N HIS A 154 -2.87 18.01 5.29
CA HIS A 154 -2.91 18.08 6.76
C HIS A 154 -4.32 17.80 7.30
N HIS A 155 -4.63 16.56 7.64
CA HIS A 155 -6.00 16.14 7.99
C HIS A 155 -6.64 16.89 9.15
N GLU A 156 -5.89 17.17 10.22
CA GLU A 156 -6.45 17.85 11.40
C GLU A 156 -6.82 19.31 11.11
N GLN A 157 -5.92 20.05 10.44
CA GLN A 157 -6.17 21.43 10.03
C GLN A 157 -7.29 21.51 8.97
N GLU A 158 -7.34 20.55 8.05
CA GLU A 158 -8.39 20.46 7.03
C GLU A 158 -9.76 20.18 7.64
N ALA A 159 -9.82 19.32 8.66
CA ALA A 159 -11.06 19.05 9.37
C ALA A 159 -11.58 20.30 10.08
N GLN A 160 -10.71 21.11 10.70
CA GLN A 160 -11.09 22.38 11.31
C GLN A 160 -11.66 23.36 10.27
N ILE A 161 -10.96 23.56 9.15
CA ILE A 161 -11.40 24.44 8.07
C ILE A 161 -12.75 23.98 7.49
N ILE A 162 -12.93 22.68 7.28
CA ILE A 162 -14.19 22.11 6.77
C ILE A 162 -15.32 22.25 7.79
N GLY A 163 -15.02 22.10 9.08
CA GLY A 163 -15.98 22.35 10.14
C GLY A 163 -16.53 23.78 10.13
N GLU A 164 -15.73 24.75 9.70
CA GLU A 164 -16.13 26.16 9.58
C GLU A 164 -16.70 26.53 8.20
N ALA A 165 -16.62 25.64 7.21
CA ALA A 165 -17.03 25.92 5.83
C ALA A 165 -18.53 26.23 5.67
N GLY A 166 -19.36 25.86 6.65
CA GLY A 166 -20.79 26.16 6.68
C GLY A 166 -21.14 27.52 7.31
N THR A 167 -20.17 28.32 7.72
CA THR A 167 -20.40 29.65 8.29
C THR A 167 -20.80 30.68 7.22
N PRO A 168 -21.63 31.69 7.54
CA PRO A 168 -22.13 32.63 6.53
C PRO A 168 -21.02 33.35 5.74
N GLY A 169 -21.03 33.19 4.42
CA GLY A 169 -20.06 33.81 3.51
C GLY A 169 -18.69 33.14 3.43
N ALA A 170 -18.53 31.96 4.06
CA ALA A 170 -17.30 31.17 3.94
C ALA A 170 -17.10 30.66 2.51
N VAL A 171 -15.87 30.77 2.01
CA VAL A 171 -15.46 30.28 0.69
C VAL A 171 -14.35 29.25 0.88
N THR A 172 -14.67 27.99 0.56
CA THR A 172 -13.75 26.87 0.72
C THR A 172 -13.50 26.20 -0.62
N ILE A 173 -12.24 26.02 -0.99
CA ILE A 173 -11.82 25.25 -2.16
C ILE A 173 -11.24 23.91 -1.67
N ALA A 174 -11.78 22.81 -2.19
CA ALA A 174 -11.32 21.47 -1.88
C ALA A 174 -10.75 20.79 -3.13
N THR A 175 -9.51 20.30 -3.04
CA THR A 175 -8.96 19.40 -4.05
C THR A 175 -9.54 18.01 -3.87
N ASN A 176 -10.22 17.51 -4.89
CA ASN A 176 -10.83 16.19 -5.00
C ASN A 176 -11.75 15.91 -3.80
N MET A 177 -11.33 15.06 -2.86
CA MET A 177 -12.07 14.72 -1.64
C MET A 177 -11.38 15.24 -0.36
N ALA A 178 -10.63 16.35 -0.42
CA ALA A 178 -10.13 17.00 0.79
C ALA A 178 -11.29 17.32 1.75
N GLY A 179 -11.09 17.11 3.06
CA GLY A 179 -12.19 17.24 4.03
C GLY A 179 -13.14 16.05 4.12
N ARG A 180 -12.76 14.88 3.59
CA ARG A 180 -13.56 13.65 3.75
C ARG A 180 -13.57 13.18 5.20
N GLY A 181 -14.76 12.83 5.69
CA GLY A 181 -14.99 12.41 7.08
C GLY A 181 -15.58 13.50 7.97
N THR A 182 -15.36 14.78 7.65
CA THR A 182 -15.91 15.90 8.43
C THR A 182 -17.23 16.40 7.85
N ASP A 183 -18.21 16.62 8.73
CA ASP A 183 -19.52 17.18 8.38
C ASP A 183 -19.47 18.72 8.27
N ILE A 184 -20.11 19.26 7.24
CA ILE A 184 -20.27 20.70 7.02
C ILE A 184 -21.64 21.10 7.55
N GLN A 185 -21.69 21.54 8.80
CA GLN A 185 -22.91 22.03 9.44
C GLN A 185 -23.09 23.52 9.14
N LEU A 186 -24.30 23.92 8.74
CA LEU A 186 -24.63 25.33 8.56
C LEU A 186 -24.49 26.08 9.90
N GLY A 187 -23.80 27.21 9.89
CA GLY A 187 -23.45 27.97 11.09
C GLY A 187 -22.15 27.54 11.78
N GLY A 188 -21.52 26.44 11.33
CA GLY A 188 -20.28 25.90 11.87
C GLY A 188 -20.50 24.58 12.63
N ASN A 189 -19.48 23.72 12.64
CA ASN A 189 -19.53 22.41 13.29
C ASN A 189 -19.42 22.56 14.82
N ARG A 190 -20.48 22.14 15.52
CA ARG A 190 -20.61 22.27 16.97
C ARG A 190 -19.49 21.54 17.73
N GLU A 191 -19.25 20.28 17.41
CA GLU A 191 -18.30 19.43 18.13
C GLU A 191 -16.86 19.96 18.00
N LEU A 192 -16.47 20.37 16.79
CA LEU A 192 -15.15 20.92 16.54
C LEU A 192 -14.94 22.27 17.23
N ARG A 193 -15.94 23.16 17.22
CA ARG A 193 -15.85 24.46 17.93
C ARG A 193 -15.77 24.28 19.44
N ILE A 194 -16.54 23.36 20.02
CA ILE A 194 -16.45 23.05 21.44
C ILE A 194 -15.05 22.52 21.77
N ALA A 195 -14.54 21.55 21.01
CA ALA A 195 -13.23 20.98 21.26
C ALA A 195 -12.11 22.03 21.19
N ALA A 196 -12.17 22.95 20.23
CA ALA A 196 -11.16 24.00 20.06
C ALA A 196 -11.26 25.13 21.10
N GLU A 197 -12.48 25.59 21.41
CA GLU A 197 -12.69 26.78 22.25
C GLU A 197 -12.81 26.46 23.75
N THR A 198 -13.00 25.19 24.14
CA THR A 198 -13.09 24.77 25.55
C THR A 198 -11.84 24.10 26.09
N GLN A 199 -10.81 23.94 25.26
CA GLN A 199 -9.55 23.31 25.66
C GLN A 199 -8.84 24.14 26.74
N GLY A 200 -8.71 23.57 27.94
CA GLY A 200 -8.06 24.21 29.08
C GLY A 200 -8.94 25.13 29.92
N LEU A 201 -10.27 25.12 29.71
CA LEU A 201 -11.23 25.84 30.56
C LEU A 201 -11.79 24.96 31.69
N ASP A 202 -12.08 25.58 32.83
CA ASP A 202 -12.78 24.97 33.97
C ASP A 202 -14.22 24.56 33.57
N GLU A 203 -14.79 23.52 34.19
CA GLU A 203 -16.12 22.97 33.84
C GLU A 203 -17.24 24.03 33.76
N LYS A 204 -17.24 25.01 34.66
CA LYS A 204 -18.24 26.11 34.65
C LYS A 204 -18.02 27.11 33.52
N ALA A 205 -16.77 27.39 33.18
CA ALA A 205 -16.41 28.28 32.08
C ALA A 205 -16.67 27.62 30.72
N ALA A 206 -16.38 26.32 30.61
CA ALA A 206 -16.69 25.50 29.44
C ALA A 206 -18.21 25.45 29.19
N ALA A 207 -19.03 25.22 30.21
CA ALA A 207 -20.49 25.18 30.07
C ALA A 207 -21.07 26.50 29.52
N LYS A 208 -20.62 27.64 30.07
CA LYS A 208 -21.04 28.97 29.56
C LYS A 208 -20.59 29.19 28.11
N LYS A 209 -19.37 28.77 27.78
CA LYS A 209 -18.83 28.92 26.42
C LYS A 209 -19.58 28.06 25.40
N ILE A 210 -20.02 26.86 25.80
CA ILE A 210 -20.85 25.99 24.96
C ILE A 210 -22.19 26.66 24.63
N GLU A 211 -22.86 27.29 25.60
CA GLU A 211 -24.11 28.03 25.34
C GLU A 211 -23.90 29.21 24.37
N GLU A 212 -22.79 29.93 24.50
CA GLU A 212 -22.41 31.01 23.58
C GLU A 212 -22.19 30.47 22.15
N ILE A 213 -21.46 29.36 22.01
CA ILE A 213 -21.20 28.70 20.72
C ILE A 213 -22.51 28.23 20.09
N ASP A 214 -23.40 27.59 20.86
CA ASP A 214 -24.69 27.10 20.35
C ASP A 214 -25.58 28.25 19.85
N ALA A 215 -25.59 29.39 20.56
CA ALA A 215 -26.30 30.59 20.13
C ALA A 215 -25.71 31.20 18.84
N GLU A 216 -24.38 31.25 18.72
CA GLU A 216 -23.70 31.73 17.52
C GLU A 216 -23.98 30.84 16.31
N ILE A 217 -23.87 29.52 16.47
CA ILE A 217 -24.15 28.54 15.41
C ILE A 217 -25.59 28.65 14.97
N ALA A 218 -26.55 28.74 15.91
CA ALA A 218 -27.97 28.88 15.57
C ALA A 218 -28.24 30.15 14.73
N LYS A 219 -27.65 31.28 15.12
CA LYS A 219 -27.76 32.54 14.37
C LYS A 219 -27.09 32.44 13.00
N GLY A 220 -25.91 31.83 12.93
CA GLY A 220 -25.19 31.58 11.68
C GLY A 220 -25.98 30.68 10.73
N LYS A 221 -26.57 29.61 11.26
CA LYS A 221 -27.42 28.67 10.53
C LYS A 221 -28.63 29.37 9.91
N GLU A 222 -29.31 30.24 10.66
CA GLU A 222 -30.45 31.00 10.15
C GLU A 222 -30.05 31.92 8.98
N ILE A 223 -28.91 32.61 9.07
CA ILE A 223 -28.39 33.46 8.00
C ILE A 223 -28.06 32.62 6.76
N ALA A 224 -27.35 31.50 6.94
CA ALA A 224 -26.96 30.62 5.84
C ALA A 224 -28.19 29.99 5.15
N LEU A 225 -29.18 29.54 5.92
CA LEU A 225 -30.44 29.00 5.37
C LEU A 225 -31.22 30.05 4.58
N LYS A 226 -31.36 31.28 5.09
CA LYS A 226 -32.00 32.38 4.37
C LYS A 226 -31.27 32.73 3.07
N ALA A 227 -29.96 32.53 3.02
CA ALA A 227 -29.15 32.73 1.82
C ALA A 227 -29.24 31.58 0.80
N GLY A 228 -29.94 30.48 1.12
CA GLY A 228 -30.11 29.30 0.26
C GLY A 228 -29.36 28.05 0.73
N GLY A 229 -28.72 28.09 1.90
CA GLY A 229 -27.92 27.00 2.43
C GLY A 229 -26.57 26.81 1.72
N LEU A 230 -25.91 25.68 1.93
CA LEU A 230 -24.57 25.43 1.37
C LEU A 230 -24.66 25.28 -0.16
N TYR A 231 -23.89 26.09 -0.88
CA TYR A 231 -23.72 25.96 -2.32
C TYR A 231 -22.50 25.09 -2.62
N VAL A 232 -22.67 23.98 -3.33
CA VAL A 232 -21.58 23.13 -3.78
C VAL A 232 -21.34 23.33 -5.27
N VAL A 233 -20.11 23.65 -5.63
CA VAL A 233 -19.69 23.83 -7.03
C VAL A 233 -18.65 22.77 -7.39
N GLY A 234 -18.93 21.96 -8.41
CA GLY A 234 -17.91 21.13 -9.05
C GLY A 234 -17.29 21.89 -10.22
N THR A 235 -15.96 21.99 -10.28
CA THR A 235 -15.30 22.68 -11.41
C THR A 235 -15.08 21.78 -12.62
N GLU A 236 -15.28 20.47 -12.45
CA GLU A 236 -15.17 19.41 -13.46
C GLU A 236 -16.02 18.20 -13.02
N ARG A 237 -16.30 17.30 -13.96
CA ARG A 237 -16.82 15.96 -13.67
C ARG A 237 -15.66 15.03 -13.30
N HIS A 238 -15.83 14.22 -12.27
CA HIS A 238 -14.88 13.14 -11.97
C HIS A 238 -15.07 11.98 -12.95
N GLU A 239 -14.10 11.05 -12.95
CA GLU A 239 -14.18 9.81 -13.74
C GLU A 239 -15.39 8.94 -13.36
N SER A 240 -15.92 9.11 -12.15
CA SER A 240 -17.08 8.39 -11.66
C SER A 240 -18.16 9.32 -11.11
N ARG A 241 -19.41 9.03 -11.47
CA ARG A 241 -20.62 9.69 -10.99
C ARG A 241 -20.77 9.58 -9.47
N ARG A 242 -20.25 8.49 -8.89
CA ARG A 242 -20.24 8.26 -7.44
C ARG A 242 -19.50 9.38 -6.69
N ILE A 243 -18.36 9.82 -7.23
CA ILE A 243 -17.53 10.87 -6.60
C ILE A 243 -18.21 12.24 -6.75
N ASP A 244 -18.80 12.51 -7.91
CA ASP A 244 -19.61 13.72 -8.12
C ASP A 244 -20.78 13.81 -7.14
N ASN A 245 -21.50 12.70 -6.92
CA ASN A 245 -22.60 12.63 -5.97
C ASN A 245 -22.14 12.77 -4.51
N GLN A 246 -20.92 12.34 -4.18
CA GLN A 246 -20.35 12.61 -2.86
C GLN A 246 -20.05 14.09 -2.64
N LEU A 247 -19.62 14.80 -3.69
CA LEU A 247 -19.44 16.24 -3.64
C LEU A 247 -20.79 16.93 -3.45
N ARG A 248 -21.81 16.61 -4.27
CA ARG A 248 -23.19 17.13 -4.11
C ARG A 248 -23.75 16.86 -2.72
N GLY A 249 -23.52 15.65 -2.18
CA GLY A 249 -23.95 15.20 -0.86
C GLY A 249 -23.31 15.94 0.32
N ARG A 250 -22.37 16.87 0.08
CA ARG A 250 -21.91 17.82 1.09
C ARG A 250 -22.96 18.86 1.42
N SER A 251 -23.90 19.13 0.51
CA SER A 251 -25.02 20.05 0.72
C SER A 251 -26.34 19.33 1.00
N GLY A 252 -27.26 20.03 1.66
CA GLY A 252 -28.61 19.58 1.98
C GLY A 252 -28.70 18.45 3.01
N ARG A 253 -27.79 18.44 3.99
CA ARG A 253 -27.79 17.45 5.08
C ARG A 253 -28.95 17.69 6.04
N GLN A 254 -29.51 16.60 6.58
CA GLN A 254 -30.66 16.64 7.50
C GLN A 254 -31.84 17.49 6.98
N GLY A 255 -32.05 17.53 5.66
CA GLY A 255 -33.14 18.29 5.04
C GLY A 255 -32.93 19.80 4.96
N ASP A 256 -31.73 20.30 5.31
CA ASP A 256 -31.38 21.70 5.10
C ASP A 256 -31.51 22.07 3.60
N ALA A 257 -31.84 23.34 3.34
CA ALA A 257 -31.78 23.88 1.99
C ALA A 257 -30.33 23.87 1.48
N GLY A 258 -30.15 23.77 0.17
CA GLY A 258 -28.83 23.76 -0.42
C GLY A 258 -28.87 23.67 -1.93
N HIS A 259 -27.75 24.02 -2.56
CA HIS A 259 -27.61 23.99 -4.02
C HIS A 259 -26.39 23.18 -4.42
N SER A 260 -26.46 22.52 -5.57
CA SER A 260 -25.27 21.99 -6.23
C SER A 260 -25.27 22.31 -7.71
N LYS A 261 -24.10 22.63 -8.28
CA LYS A 261 -23.92 22.90 -9.70
C LYS A 261 -22.55 22.46 -10.17
N PHE A 262 -22.46 21.93 -11.39
CA PHE A 262 -21.18 21.64 -12.03
C PHE A 262 -20.92 22.61 -13.17
N PHE A 263 -19.69 23.08 -13.26
CA PHE A 263 -19.17 23.91 -14.34
C PHE A 263 -18.19 23.06 -15.13
N LEU A 264 -18.38 22.98 -16.45
CA LEU A 264 -17.61 22.10 -17.31
C LEU A 264 -17.04 22.88 -18.49
N SER A 265 -15.90 22.45 -19.02
CA SER A 265 -15.31 22.96 -20.25
C SER A 265 -15.07 21.82 -21.23
N LEU A 266 -15.16 22.11 -22.54
CA LEU A 266 -14.75 21.19 -23.60
C LEU A 266 -13.27 20.80 -23.53
N GLN A 267 -12.46 21.60 -22.83
CA GLN A 267 -11.02 21.39 -22.64
C GLN A 267 -10.70 20.53 -21.40
N ASP A 268 -11.69 20.19 -20.58
CA ASP A 268 -11.53 19.37 -19.38
C ASP A 268 -11.11 17.94 -19.72
N ASP A 269 -10.43 17.27 -18.77
CA ASP A 269 -9.80 15.97 -19.01
C ASP A 269 -10.80 14.88 -19.43
N LEU A 270 -12.01 14.88 -18.84
CA LEU A 270 -13.08 13.95 -19.23
C LEU A 270 -13.55 14.19 -20.68
N MET A 271 -13.54 15.44 -21.13
CA MET A 271 -14.01 15.83 -22.46
C MET A 271 -12.99 15.50 -23.56
N ARG A 272 -11.71 15.35 -23.21
CA ARG A 272 -10.64 14.92 -24.13
C ARG A 272 -10.85 13.52 -24.71
N ILE A 273 -11.68 12.70 -24.08
CA ILE A 273 -12.06 11.37 -24.57
C ILE A 273 -12.94 11.48 -25.83
N PHE A 274 -13.58 12.64 -26.06
CA PHE A 274 -14.42 12.90 -27.22
C PHE A 274 -13.65 13.59 -28.36
N PRO A 275 -14.15 13.48 -29.60
CA PRO A 275 -13.64 14.30 -30.72
C PRO A 275 -13.99 15.78 -30.51
N ILE A 276 -13.11 16.52 -29.83
CA ILE A 276 -13.30 17.93 -29.45
C ILE A 276 -13.64 18.80 -30.68
N GLU A 277 -12.97 18.56 -31.82
CA GLU A 277 -13.15 19.33 -33.06
C GLU A 277 -14.59 19.32 -33.61
N ARG A 278 -15.30 18.18 -33.47
CA ARG A 278 -16.71 18.09 -33.91
C ARG A 278 -17.65 18.82 -32.97
N MET A 279 -17.35 18.81 -31.67
CA MET A 279 -18.17 19.52 -30.68
C MET A 279 -17.94 21.02 -30.78
N ASP A 280 -16.70 21.47 -30.88
CA ASP A 280 -16.36 22.89 -30.97
C ASP A 280 -16.98 23.54 -32.23
N SER A 281 -16.85 22.88 -33.40
CA SER A 281 -17.46 23.36 -34.65
C SER A 281 -18.99 23.33 -34.65
N MET A 282 -19.62 22.44 -33.88
CA MET A 282 -21.07 22.40 -33.71
C MET A 282 -21.55 23.51 -32.78
N LEU A 283 -20.78 23.83 -31.74
CA LEU A 283 -21.08 24.89 -30.76
C LEU A 283 -20.85 26.28 -31.33
N GLU A 284 -19.84 26.48 -32.18
CA GLU A 284 -19.68 27.71 -32.96
C GLU A 284 -20.89 27.97 -33.88
N LYS A 285 -21.41 26.92 -34.53
CA LYS A 285 -22.60 27.02 -35.39
C LYS A 285 -23.89 27.27 -34.61
N LEU A 286 -23.94 26.88 -33.35
CA LEU A 286 -25.05 27.17 -32.43
C LEU A 286 -25.03 28.61 -31.91
N GLY A 287 -23.99 29.40 -32.23
CA GLY A 287 -23.94 30.83 -31.95
C GLY A 287 -23.57 31.17 -30.51
N LEU A 288 -22.78 30.34 -29.82
CA LEU A 288 -22.34 30.66 -28.47
C LEU A 288 -21.46 31.91 -28.44
N GLU A 289 -21.91 32.92 -27.72
CA GLU A 289 -21.09 34.09 -27.42
C GLU A 289 -20.10 33.78 -26.29
N LYS A 290 -19.00 34.53 -26.25
CA LYS A 290 -17.94 34.34 -25.26
C LYS A 290 -18.49 34.62 -23.84
N GLY A 291 -18.47 33.60 -22.99
CA GLY A 291 -18.95 33.70 -21.60
C GLY A 291 -20.38 33.20 -21.37
N GLU A 292 -21.09 32.76 -22.41
CA GLU A 292 -22.39 32.09 -22.24
C GLU A 292 -22.21 30.59 -21.97
N SER A 293 -22.97 30.07 -21.01
CA SER A 293 -23.00 28.64 -20.71
C SER A 293 -24.11 27.93 -21.46
N ILE A 294 -23.85 26.72 -21.96
CA ILE A 294 -24.86 25.86 -22.57
C ILE A 294 -25.53 25.02 -21.51
N THR A 295 -26.85 25.05 -21.48
CA THR A 295 -27.68 24.07 -20.79
C THR A 295 -28.51 23.34 -21.84
N HIS A 296 -28.03 22.18 -22.29
CA HIS A 296 -28.79 21.38 -23.26
C HIS A 296 -28.78 19.90 -22.89
N PRO A 297 -29.96 19.25 -22.74
CA PRO A 297 -30.09 17.86 -22.31
C PRO A 297 -29.27 16.82 -23.09
N TRP A 298 -28.97 17.07 -24.37
CA TRP A 298 -28.13 16.17 -25.17
C TRP A 298 -26.67 16.13 -24.71
N VAL A 299 -26.09 17.26 -24.29
CA VAL A 299 -24.71 17.33 -23.83
C VAL A 299 -24.60 16.65 -22.47
N SER A 300 -25.54 16.91 -21.56
CA SER A 300 -25.60 16.25 -20.26
C SER A 300 -25.69 14.72 -20.41
N LYS A 301 -26.53 14.21 -21.32
CA LYS A 301 -26.59 12.77 -21.64
C LYS A 301 -25.31 12.23 -22.26
N ALA A 302 -24.61 13.03 -23.07
CA ALA A 302 -23.33 12.62 -23.67
C ALA A 302 -22.24 12.49 -22.59
N ILE A 303 -22.18 13.45 -21.66
CA ILE A 303 -21.27 13.43 -20.51
C ILE A 303 -21.56 12.22 -19.61
N GLU A 304 -22.82 11.96 -19.29
CA GLU A 304 -23.23 10.79 -18.50
C GLU A 304 -22.77 9.47 -19.15
N ARG A 305 -22.92 9.34 -20.47
CA ARG A 305 -22.39 8.17 -21.22
C ARG A 305 -20.88 8.10 -21.20
N ALA A 306 -20.18 9.24 -21.18
CA ALA A 306 -18.73 9.30 -21.05
C ALA A 306 -18.28 8.70 -19.73
N GLN A 307 -18.87 9.19 -18.63
CA GLN A 307 -18.57 8.74 -17.28
C GLN A 307 -18.84 7.24 -17.16
N ALA A 308 -20.00 6.76 -17.62
CA ALA A 308 -20.32 5.34 -17.60
C ALA A 308 -19.30 4.48 -18.37
N LYS A 309 -18.75 5.00 -19.49
CA LYS A 309 -17.69 4.29 -20.25
C LYS A 309 -16.35 4.28 -19.51
N VAL A 310 -15.99 5.38 -18.85
CA VAL A 310 -14.77 5.46 -18.02
C VAL A 310 -14.90 4.55 -16.80
N GLU A 311 -16.06 4.55 -16.13
CA GLU A 311 -16.38 3.64 -15.03
C GLU A 311 -16.31 2.19 -15.46
N ALA A 312 -16.92 1.81 -16.58
CA ALA A 312 -16.83 0.45 -17.12
C ALA A 312 -15.38 0.05 -17.43
N ARG A 313 -14.59 0.95 -18.02
CA ARG A 313 -13.15 0.71 -18.26
C ARG A 313 -12.39 0.51 -16.95
N ASN A 314 -12.62 1.35 -15.94
CA ASN A 314 -11.98 1.24 -14.63
C ASN A 314 -12.42 -0.02 -13.88
N PHE A 315 -13.68 -0.42 -14.04
CA PHE A 315 -14.19 -1.70 -13.55
C PHE A 315 -13.49 -2.88 -14.22
N ASP A 316 -13.35 -2.89 -15.55
CA ASP A 316 -12.65 -3.96 -16.27
C ASP A 316 -11.17 -4.05 -15.88
N ILE A 317 -10.50 -2.92 -15.68
CA ILE A 317 -9.12 -2.88 -15.17
C ILE A 317 -9.05 -3.52 -13.78
N ARG A 318 -9.92 -3.11 -12.85
CA ARG A 318 -9.96 -3.67 -11.48
C ARG A 318 -10.29 -5.16 -11.49
N LYS A 319 -11.24 -5.58 -12.32
CA LYS A 319 -11.63 -6.98 -12.51
C LYS A 319 -10.47 -7.81 -13.06
N ASN A 320 -9.71 -7.27 -14.01
CA ASN A 320 -8.53 -7.95 -14.53
C ASN A 320 -7.43 -8.07 -13.47
N ILE A 321 -7.12 -6.99 -12.74
CA ILE A 321 -6.16 -7.04 -11.63
C ILE A 321 -6.56 -8.11 -10.61
N LEU A 322 -7.84 -8.16 -10.23
CA LEU A 322 -8.36 -9.17 -9.31
C LEU A 322 -8.18 -10.59 -9.86
N LYS A 323 -8.51 -10.83 -11.14
CA LYS A 323 -8.36 -12.16 -11.76
C LYS A 323 -6.92 -12.69 -11.72
N TYR A 324 -5.93 -11.82 -11.93
CA TYR A 324 -4.52 -12.23 -11.82
C TYR A 324 -4.11 -12.44 -10.37
N ASP A 325 -4.54 -11.56 -9.45
CA ASP A 325 -4.25 -11.75 -8.01
C ASP A 325 -4.97 -12.96 -7.42
N ASP A 326 -6.13 -13.39 -7.94
CA ASP A 326 -6.83 -14.59 -7.47
C ASP A 326 -5.97 -15.85 -7.67
N VAL A 327 -5.27 -15.95 -8.80
CA VAL A 327 -4.31 -17.06 -9.07
C VAL A 327 -3.18 -17.05 -8.05
N MET A 328 -2.61 -15.86 -7.82
CA MET A 328 -1.56 -15.66 -6.82
C MET A 328 -2.04 -15.92 -5.40
N ASN A 329 -3.28 -15.57 -5.11
CA ASN A 329 -3.89 -15.68 -3.79
C ASN A 329 -4.14 -17.14 -3.41
N ASP A 330 -4.52 -17.98 -4.38
CA ASP A 330 -4.67 -19.42 -4.15
C ASP A 330 -3.33 -20.07 -3.77
N GLN A 331 -2.25 -19.74 -4.49
CA GLN A 331 -0.89 -20.19 -4.14
C GLN A 331 -0.44 -19.63 -2.78
N ARG A 332 -0.71 -18.35 -2.53
CA ARG A 332 -0.38 -17.67 -1.26
C ARG A 332 -1.04 -18.35 -0.07
N LYS A 333 -2.32 -18.75 -0.19
CA LYS A 333 -3.03 -19.46 0.88
C LYS A 333 -2.31 -20.75 1.24
N VAL A 334 -1.94 -21.56 0.24
CA VAL A 334 -1.21 -22.82 0.46
C VAL A 334 0.11 -22.58 1.18
N ILE A 335 0.93 -21.63 0.70
CA ILE A 335 2.23 -21.32 1.32
C ILE A 335 2.04 -20.75 2.73
N PHE A 336 1.06 -19.88 2.96
CA PHE A 336 0.84 -19.27 4.26
C PHE A 336 0.24 -20.24 5.28
N GLU A 337 -0.64 -21.13 4.85
CA GLU A 337 -1.18 -22.22 5.67
C GLU A 337 -0.06 -23.17 6.07
N GLN A 338 0.72 -23.67 5.10
CA GLN A 338 1.91 -24.50 5.41
C GLN A 338 2.87 -23.77 6.34
N ARG A 339 3.17 -22.50 6.10
CA ARG A 339 4.08 -21.71 6.93
C ARG A 339 3.56 -21.56 8.36
N LEU A 340 2.25 -21.39 8.56
CA LEU A 340 1.64 -21.33 9.88
C LEU A 340 1.74 -22.68 10.58
N ASP A 341 1.38 -23.77 9.89
CA ASP A 341 1.48 -25.13 10.43
C ASP A 341 2.92 -25.43 10.88
N LEU A 342 3.91 -25.09 10.06
CA LEU A 342 5.34 -25.27 10.35
C LEU A 342 5.86 -24.39 11.51
N MET A 343 5.22 -23.24 11.74
CA MET A 343 5.55 -22.35 12.87
C MET A 343 4.95 -22.86 14.18
N ASP A 344 3.75 -23.42 14.12
CA ASP A 344 3.00 -23.93 15.28
C ASP A 344 3.47 -25.34 15.69
N ASP A 345 3.95 -26.15 14.74
CA ASP A 345 4.41 -27.51 15.00
C ASP A 345 5.71 -27.56 15.81
N GLU A 346 5.68 -28.32 16.92
CA GLU A 346 6.85 -28.56 17.77
C GLU A 346 7.89 -29.49 17.12
N ASN A 347 7.47 -30.30 16.14
CA ASN A 347 8.31 -31.28 15.47
C ASN A 347 7.98 -31.36 13.97
N VAL A 348 8.96 -31.02 13.12
CA VAL A 348 8.83 -31.03 11.66
C VAL A 348 9.62 -32.19 11.00
N SER A 349 10.18 -33.10 11.81
CA SER A 349 11.08 -34.15 11.30
C SER A 349 10.39 -35.12 10.34
N ASP A 350 9.09 -35.40 10.53
CA ASP A 350 8.32 -36.26 9.62
C ASP A 350 8.15 -35.59 8.24
N THR A 351 7.76 -34.31 8.23
CA THR A 351 7.66 -33.50 7.00
C THR A 351 8.99 -33.47 6.25
N VAL A 352 10.10 -33.26 6.97
CA VAL A 352 11.45 -33.26 6.38
C VAL A 352 11.86 -34.65 5.87
N ALA A 353 11.46 -35.72 6.56
CA ALA A 353 11.72 -37.09 6.12
C ALA A 353 10.98 -37.42 4.82
N ASP A 354 9.73 -37.00 4.70
CA ASP A 354 8.95 -37.17 3.48
C ASP A 354 9.51 -36.33 2.33
N MET A 355 9.92 -35.07 2.57
CA MET A 355 10.64 -34.26 1.58
C MET A 355 11.92 -34.96 1.08
N ARG A 356 12.67 -35.60 1.98
CA ARG A 356 13.88 -36.34 1.63
C ARG A 356 13.58 -37.57 0.77
N ARG A 357 12.50 -38.30 1.07
CA ARG A 357 12.05 -39.43 0.24
C ARG A 357 11.66 -38.97 -1.17
N ASP A 358 10.89 -37.89 -1.28
CA ASP A 358 10.52 -37.31 -2.58
C ASP A 358 11.75 -36.92 -3.41
N VAL A 359 12.78 -36.35 -2.77
CA VAL A 359 14.05 -36.02 -3.45
C VAL A 359 14.77 -37.28 -3.92
N ILE A 360 14.81 -38.35 -3.12
CA ILE A 360 15.38 -39.65 -3.50
C ILE A 360 14.66 -40.20 -4.73
N ASP A 361 13.33 -40.14 -4.74
CA ASP A 361 12.52 -40.64 -5.86
C ASP A 361 12.77 -39.82 -7.13
N SER A 362 12.93 -38.50 -6.99
CA SER A 362 13.26 -37.59 -8.09
C SER A 362 14.65 -37.86 -8.69
N ILE A 363 15.69 -38.07 -7.86
CA ILE A 363 17.03 -38.38 -8.37
C ILE A 363 17.08 -39.77 -9.03
N ILE A 364 16.35 -40.74 -8.49
CA ILE A 364 16.21 -42.09 -9.08
C ILE A 364 15.51 -41.99 -10.42
N ALA A 365 14.36 -41.31 -10.51
CA ALA A 365 13.62 -41.16 -11.76
C ALA A 365 14.42 -40.44 -12.87
N LYS A 366 15.31 -39.51 -12.50
CA LYS A 366 16.21 -38.82 -13.45
C LYS A 366 17.35 -39.72 -13.95
N ALA A 367 17.82 -40.67 -13.15
CA ALA A 367 18.97 -41.53 -13.46
C ALA A 367 18.60 -42.93 -13.98
N ILE A 368 17.42 -43.44 -13.59
CA ILE A 368 16.91 -44.77 -13.92
C ILE A 368 15.62 -44.60 -14.74
N PRO A 369 15.66 -44.83 -16.07
CA PRO A 369 14.46 -44.78 -16.89
C PRO A 369 13.42 -45.83 -16.44
N PRO A 370 12.12 -45.53 -16.52
CA PRO A 370 11.09 -46.48 -16.11
C PRO A 370 11.13 -47.75 -16.98
N ARG A 371 11.05 -48.92 -16.33
CA ARG A 371 11.11 -50.25 -16.98
C ARG A 371 12.42 -50.53 -17.73
N SER A 372 13.53 -50.00 -17.23
CA SER A 372 14.87 -50.26 -17.78
C SER A 372 15.61 -51.34 -17.00
N TYR A 373 16.54 -52.02 -17.67
CA TYR A 373 17.43 -53.00 -17.03
C TYR A 373 18.60 -52.29 -16.32
N PRO A 374 19.23 -52.90 -15.29
CA PRO A 374 20.36 -52.31 -14.56
C PRO A 374 21.51 -51.80 -15.45
N GLU A 375 21.77 -52.47 -16.58
CA GLU A 375 22.78 -52.07 -17.56
C GLU A 375 22.50 -50.71 -18.24
N GLN A 376 21.25 -50.24 -18.20
CA GLN A 376 20.80 -48.98 -18.80
C GLN A 376 20.72 -47.84 -17.78
N TRP A 377 21.04 -48.10 -16.51
CA TRP A 377 20.98 -47.11 -15.45
C TRP A 377 22.18 -46.16 -15.54
N ASN A 378 21.94 -44.88 -15.33
CA ASN A 378 23.02 -43.90 -15.22
C ASN A 378 23.58 -43.88 -13.79
N VAL A 379 24.42 -44.86 -13.49
CA VAL A 379 25.03 -45.08 -12.17
C VAL A 379 25.86 -43.88 -11.71
N GLU A 380 26.61 -43.25 -12.61
CA GLU A 380 27.44 -42.08 -12.29
C GLU A 380 26.57 -40.90 -11.85
N GLN A 381 25.51 -40.61 -12.61
CA GLN A 381 24.57 -39.54 -12.29
C GLN A 381 23.86 -39.77 -10.95
N LEU A 382 23.45 -41.01 -10.64
CA LEU A 382 22.80 -41.32 -9.37
C LEU A 382 23.77 -41.18 -8.18
N SER A 383 25.03 -41.64 -8.34
CA SER A 383 26.06 -41.50 -7.31
C SER A 383 26.41 -40.03 -7.04
N GLU A 384 26.56 -39.22 -8.09
CA GLU A 384 26.85 -37.79 -7.95
C GLU A 384 25.66 -37.03 -7.32
N ALA A 385 24.44 -37.36 -7.72
CA ALA A 385 23.23 -36.81 -7.13
C ALA A 385 23.09 -37.18 -5.64
N ALA A 386 23.32 -38.45 -5.28
CA ALA A 386 23.28 -38.88 -3.88
C ALA A 386 24.32 -38.14 -3.02
N LYS A 387 25.53 -37.92 -3.54
CA LYS A 387 26.56 -37.13 -2.86
C LYS A 387 26.17 -35.65 -2.73
N THR A 388 25.58 -35.07 -3.77
CA THR A 388 25.25 -33.65 -3.80
C THR A 388 24.07 -33.32 -2.91
N TYR A 389 22.94 -34.03 -3.07
CA TYR A 389 21.68 -33.75 -2.38
C TYR A 389 21.60 -34.39 -0.99
N LEU A 390 22.15 -35.60 -0.80
CA LEU A 390 22.00 -36.38 0.44
C LEU A 390 23.28 -36.44 1.27
N ASN A 391 24.42 -36.00 0.72
CA ASN A 391 25.74 -36.14 1.33
C ASN A 391 26.08 -37.62 1.65
N VAL A 392 25.65 -38.54 0.77
CA VAL A 392 25.86 -39.98 0.88
C VAL A 392 26.78 -40.44 -0.26
N GLU A 393 27.87 -41.12 0.10
CA GLU A 393 28.70 -41.84 -0.88
C GLU A 393 28.08 -43.22 -1.13
N ALA A 394 27.16 -43.28 -2.09
CA ALA A 394 26.47 -44.51 -2.47
C ALA A 394 27.27 -45.27 -3.54
N PRO A 395 27.71 -46.52 -3.29
CA PRO A 395 28.38 -47.36 -4.29
C PRO A 395 27.34 -47.96 -5.26
N VAL A 396 26.64 -47.10 -6.00
CA VAL A 396 25.55 -47.50 -6.91
C VAL A 396 26.03 -48.49 -7.98
N GLY A 397 27.30 -48.41 -8.40
CA GLY A 397 27.86 -49.34 -9.36
C GLY A 397 27.95 -50.77 -8.83
N GLU A 398 28.34 -50.92 -7.57
CA GLU A 398 28.38 -52.23 -6.92
C GLU A 398 26.97 -52.81 -6.76
N TRP A 399 25.99 -51.94 -6.47
CA TRP A 399 24.59 -52.35 -6.37
C TRP A 399 24.03 -52.79 -7.73
N ALA A 400 24.32 -52.07 -8.81
CA ALA A 400 23.85 -52.42 -10.15
C ALA A 400 24.39 -53.76 -10.66
N ASP A 401 25.57 -54.19 -10.16
CA ASP A 401 26.19 -55.48 -10.48
C ASP A 401 25.62 -56.65 -9.64
N GLU A 402 24.77 -56.39 -8.63
CA GLU A 402 24.15 -57.44 -7.81
C GLU A 402 23.00 -58.15 -8.56
N GLU A 403 23.01 -59.50 -8.54
CA GLU A 403 21.92 -60.29 -9.14
C GLU A 403 20.59 -60.03 -8.44
N GLY A 404 19.59 -59.57 -9.20
CA GLY A 404 18.22 -59.39 -8.72
C GLY A 404 17.92 -58.03 -8.11
N ILE A 405 18.80 -57.04 -8.28
CA ILE A 405 18.51 -55.67 -7.85
C ILE A 405 17.39 -55.05 -8.69
N ASP A 406 16.46 -54.38 -8.01
CA ASP A 406 15.39 -53.60 -8.61
C ASP A 406 15.40 -52.17 -8.05
N VAL A 407 14.66 -51.27 -8.70
CA VAL A 407 14.56 -49.86 -8.34
C VAL A 407 14.11 -49.67 -6.89
N GLU A 408 13.19 -50.52 -6.42
CA GLU A 408 12.67 -50.51 -5.04
C GLU A 408 13.79 -50.77 -4.01
N GLU A 409 14.70 -51.70 -4.31
CA GLU A 409 15.83 -52.04 -3.43
C GLU A 409 16.86 -50.90 -3.40
N VAL A 410 17.13 -50.27 -4.55
CA VAL A 410 18.01 -49.08 -4.62
C VAL A 410 17.41 -47.92 -3.82
N GLN A 411 16.11 -47.69 -3.95
CA GLN A 411 15.38 -46.66 -3.20
C GLN A 411 15.47 -46.92 -1.70
N GLU A 412 15.19 -48.14 -1.24
CA GLU A 412 15.25 -48.49 0.19
C GLU A 412 16.67 -48.31 0.76
N ARG A 413 17.70 -48.72 0.02
CA ARG A 413 19.10 -48.53 0.42
C ARG A 413 19.49 -47.06 0.52
N LEU A 414 19.09 -46.23 -0.44
CA LEU A 414 19.35 -44.78 -0.42
C LEU A 414 18.61 -44.09 0.73
N VAL A 415 17.34 -44.43 0.97
CA VAL A 415 16.56 -43.90 2.11
C VAL A 415 17.24 -44.25 3.43
N LYS A 416 17.62 -45.52 3.64
CA LYS A 416 18.33 -45.95 4.86
C LYS A 416 19.66 -45.22 5.05
N ALA A 417 20.44 -45.05 3.98
CA ALA A 417 21.71 -44.36 4.04
C ALA A 417 21.53 -42.87 4.37
N ALA A 418 20.57 -42.19 3.75
CA ALA A 418 20.29 -40.78 4.00
C ALA A 418 19.72 -40.54 5.40
N ASP A 419 18.82 -41.42 5.87
CA ASP A 419 18.28 -41.39 7.23
C ASP A 419 19.39 -41.60 8.28
N ALA A 420 20.36 -42.49 8.01
CA ALA A 420 21.49 -42.71 8.90
C ALA A 420 22.39 -41.47 9.03
N VAL A 421 22.60 -40.71 7.95
CA VAL A 421 23.35 -39.44 7.98
C VAL A 421 22.66 -38.43 8.89
N ILE A 422 21.34 -38.25 8.74
CA ILE A 422 20.58 -37.31 9.58
C ILE A 422 20.51 -37.78 11.03
N ALA A 423 20.32 -39.08 11.27
CA ALA A 423 20.32 -39.66 12.62
C ALA A 423 21.68 -39.47 13.33
N ALA A 424 22.79 -39.62 12.61
CA ALA A 424 24.13 -39.37 13.14
C ALA A 424 24.31 -37.90 13.55
N LYS A 425 23.81 -36.96 12.73
CA LYS A 425 23.80 -35.53 13.08
C LYS A 425 22.91 -35.21 14.26
N ALA A 426 21.71 -35.78 14.32
CA ALA A 426 20.79 -35.60 15.45
C ALA A 426 21.40 -36.13 16.77
N ALA A 427 22.14 -37.24 16.71
CA ALA A 427 22.89 -37.77 17.86
C ALA A 427 24.07 -36.86 18.26
N GLN A 428 24.73 -36.22 17.30
CA GLN A 428 25.85 -35.31 17.54
C GLN A 428 25.42 -33.98 18.18
N TYR A 429 24.33 -33.38 17.69
CA TYR A 429 23.87 -32.05 18.13
C TYR A 429 22.80 -32.10 19.22
N GLY A 430 22.14 -33.23 19.39
CA GLY A 430 20.97 -33.39 20.27
C GLY A 430 19.66 -33.10 19.54
N PRO A 431 18.56 -33.76 19.95
CA PRO A 431 17.28 -33.71 19.22
C PRO A 431 16.62 -32.34 19.25
N GLU A 432 16.76 -31.57 20.33
CA GLU A 432 16.17 -30.23 20.45
C GLU A 432 16.82 -29.22 19.50
N ILE A 433 18.15 -29.21 19.43
CA ILE A 433 18.90 -28.33 18.51
C ILE A 433 18.61 -28.74 17.06
N MET A 434 18.57 -30.04 16.76
CA MET A 434 18.29 -30.51 15.41
C MET A 434 16.89 -30.07 14.94
N ARG A 435 15.86 -30.16 15.79
CA ARG A 435 14.50 -29.67 15.48
C ARG A 435 14.48 -28.17 15.20
N GLN A 436 15.23 -27.37 15.97
CA GLN A 436 15.34 -25.93 15.71
C GLN A 436 16.01 -25.64 14.37
N VAL A 437 17.06 -26.39 14.03
CA VAL A 437 17.75 -26.27 12.75
C VAL A 437 16.85 -26.68 11.58
N GLU A 438 16.11 -27.79 11.70
CA GLU A 438 15.12 -28.23 10.71
C GLU A 438 14.09 -27.13 10.46
N ARG A 439 13.47 -26.61 11.51
CA ARG A 439 12.48 -25.52 11.39
C ARG A 439 13.07 -24.26 10.76
N GLN A 440 14.26 -23.85 11.20
CA GLN A 440 14.89 -22.62 10.71
C GLN A 440 15.27 -22.73 9.23
N ILE A 441 15.86 -23.85 8.81
CA ILE A 441 16.22 -24.10 7.42
C ILE A 441 14.96 -24.15 6.55
N LEU A 442 13.93 -24.83 7.03
CA LEU A 442 12.68 -24.99 6.28
C LEU A 442 11.98 -23.62 6.09
N LEU A 443 11.78 -22.85 7.17
CA LEU A 443 11.15 -21.52 7.07
C LEU A 443 11.97 -20.55 6.20
N ASN A 444 13.31 -20.52 6.35
CA ASN A 444 14.16 -19.66 5.53
C ASN A 444 14.10 -20.05 4.04
N SER A 445 14.03 -21.35 3.75
CA SER A 445 13.95 -21.86 2.38
C SER A 445 12.59 -21.50 1.75
N VAL A 446 11.50 -21.69 2.48
CA VAL A 446 10.14 -21.29 2.05
C VAL A 446 10.10 -19.79 1.75
N ASP A 447 10.52 -18.94 2.70
CA ASP A 447 10.46 -17.49 2.55
C ASP A 447 11.36 -17.00 1.40
N GLY A 448 12.54 -17.60 1.23
CA GLY A 448 13.48 -17.30 0.15
C GLY A 448 12.93 -17.62 -1.24
N LEU A 449 12.48 -18.86 -1.44
CA LEU A 449 11.95 -19.32 -2.74
C LEU A 449 10.62 -18.66 -3.09
N TRP A 450 9.75 -18.45 -2.10
CA TRP A 450 8.49 -17.74 -2.31
C TRP A 450 8.72 -16.32 -2.81
N ARG A 451 9.70 -15.60 -2.25
CA ARG A 451 10.06 -14.26 -2.72
C ARG A 451 10.53 -14.26 -4.18
N GLU A 452 11.38 -15.22 -4.56
CA GLU A 452 11.85 -15.35 -5.95
C GLU A 452 10.70 -15.68 -6.92
N HIS A 453 9.77 -16.51 -6.48
CA HIS A 453 8.56 -16.84 -7.22
C HIS A 453 7.65 -15.62 -7.42
N LEU A 454 7.45 -14.80 -6.39
CA LEU A 454 6.69 -13.54 -6.51
C LEU A 454 7.27 -12.61 -7.58
N VAL A 455 8.60 -12.47 -7.64
CA VAL A 455 9.28 -11.66 -8.66
C VAL A 455 9.10 -12.26 -10.05
N THR A 456 9.22 -13.59 -10.16
CA THR A 456 9.04 -14.29 -11.44
C THR A 456 7.62 -14.13 -11.98
N LEU A 457 6.62 -14.15 -11.10
CA LEU A 457 5.22 -13.98 -11.49
C LEU A 457 4.86 -12.55 -11.85
N ASP A 458 5.48 -11.54 -11.22
CA ASP A 458 5.36 -10.14 -11.65
C ASP A 458 5.88 -9.97 -13.10
N HIS A 459 7.04 -10.54 -13.40
CA HIS A 459 7.58 -10.54 -14.76
C HIS A 459 6.66 -11.29 -15.74
N LEU A 460 6.17 -12.47 -15.36
CA LEU A 460 5.23 -13.24 -16.18
C LEU A 460 3.96 -12.44 -16.46
N GLN A 461 3.40 -11.76 -15.46
CA GLN A 461 2.21 -10.93 -15.61
C GLN A 461 2.42 -9.77 -16.61
N LYS A 462 3.61 -9.14 -16.59
CA LYS A 462 3.96 -8.06 -17.55
C LYS A 462 4.05 -8.57 -19.00
N VAL A 463 4.42 -9.83 -19.22
CA VAL A 463 4.70 -10.39 -20.56
C VAL A 463 3.54 -11.23 -21.12
N VAL A 464 2.74 -11.87 -20.27
CA VAL A 464 1.69 -12.81 -20.74
C VAL A 464 0.64 -12.15 -21.65
N GLY A 465 0.41 -10.84 -21.48
CA GLY A 465 -0.51 -10.06 -22.32
C GLY A 465 -0.21 -10.14 -23.82
N TRP A 466 1.06 -10.34 -24.21
CA TRP A 466 1.45 -10.47 -25.62
C TRP A 466 0.87 -11.72 -26.31
N ARG A 467 0.48 -12.76 -25.56
CA ARG A 467 -0.17 -13.96 -26.11
C ARG A 467 -1.54 -13.69 -26.71
N GLY A 468 -2.16 -12.58 -26.31
CA GLY A 468 -3.40 -12.10 -26.91
C GLY A 468 -3.27 -11.85 -28.41
N LEU A 469 -2.07 -11.53 -28.92
CA LEU A 469 -1.82 -11.38 -30.36
C LEU A 469 -2.07 -12.68 -31.14
N ALA A 470 -1.86 -13.84 -30.50
CA ALA A 470 -2.10 -15.15 -31.09
C ALA A 470 -3.51 -15.69 -30.81
N GLN A 471 -4.46 -14.83 -30.40
CA GLN A 471 -5.82 -15.20 -30.02
C GLN A 471 -5.92 -16.22 -28.88
N ARG A 472 -4.86 -16.33 -28.06
CA ARG A 472 -4.89 -17.12 -26.82
C ARG A 472 -5.30 -16.24 -25.66
N ASP A 473 -6.11 -16.76 -24.74
CA ASP A 473 -6.53 -16.05 -23.54
C ASP A 473 -5.33 -15.89 -22.58
N PRO A 474 -4.81 -14.66 -22.36
CA PRO A 474 -3.65 -14.44 -21.51
C PRO A 474 -3.84 -14.93 -20.07
N LEU A 475 -5.07 -14.92 -19.55
CA LEU A 475 -5.33 -15.35 -18.18
C LEU A 475 -5.15 -16.86 -18.00
N ASN A 476 -5.61 -17.66 -18.97
CA ASN A 476 -5.46 -19.11 -18.89
C ASN A 476 -4.00 -19.53 -19.06
N GLU A 477 -3.29 -18.86 -19.96
CA GLU A 477 -1.85 -19.01 -20.16
C GLU A 477 -1.06 -18.65 -18.88
N TYR A 478 -1.43 -17.54 -18.23
CA TYR A 478 -0.86 -17.15 -16.95
C TYR A 478 -1.11 -18.20 -15.87
N LYS A 479 -2.35 -18.71 -15.76
CA LYS A 479 -2.71 -19.76 -14.80
C LYS A 479 -1.87 -21.00 -14.99
N GLN A 480 -1.75 -21.50 -16.23
CA GLN A 480 -0.98 -22.69 -16.53
C GLN A 480 0.50 -22.51 -16.14
N GLU A 481 1.14 -21.44 -16.62
CA GLU A 481 2.56 -21.23 -16.33
C GLU A 481 2.83 -20.89 -14.88
N SER A 482 1.96 -20.12 -14.23
CA SER A 482 2.08 -19.83 -12.80
C SER A 482 1.99 -21.10 -11.95
N TYR A 483 1.19 -22.08 -12.38
CA TYR A 483 1.08 -23.37 -11.72
C TYR A 483 2.33 -24.23 -11.96
N GLU A 484 2.84 -24.29 -13.19
CA GLU A 484 4.11 -24.98 -13.49
C GLU A 484 5.30 -24.38 -12.73
N LEU A 485 5.35 -23.05 -12.57
CA LEU A 485 6.35 -22.37 -11.76
C LEU A 485 6.19 -22.68 -10.26
N PHE A 486 4.94 -22.81 -9.79
CA PHE A 486 4.65 -23.15 -8.41
C PHE A 486 5.03 -24.60 -8.08
N GLU A 487 4.77 -25.56 -8.96
CA GLU A 487 5.24 -26.95 -8.80
C GLU A 487 6.77 -27.00 -8.73
N LYS A 488 7.45 -26.28 -9.62
CA LYS A 488 8.92 -26.15 -9.58
C LYS A 488 9.42 -25.52 -8.29
N LEU A 489 8.71 -24.53 -7.73
CA LEU A 489 9.06 -23.96 -6.43
C LEU A 489 9.00 -25.03 -5.34
N LEU A 490 7.94 -25.86 -5.32
CA LEU A 490 7.79 -26.90 -4.31
C LEU A 490 8.88 -27.97 -4.44
N ASP A 491 9.23 -28.36 -5.67
CA ASP A 491 10.33 -29.29 -5.93
C ASP A 491 11.68 -28.71 -5.51
N ASN A 492 11.97 -27.47 -5.89
CA ASN A 492 13.18 -26.77 -5.49
C ASN A 492 13.27 -26.60 -3.97
N MET A 493 12.13 -26.41 -3.30
CA MET A 493 12.06 -26.32 -1.84
C MET A 493 12.46 -27.65 -1.19
N ARG A 494 11.91 -28.78 -1.65
CA ARG A 494 12.29 -30.12 -1.16
C ARG A 494 13.78 -30.39 -1.37
N GLU A 495 14.29 -30.10 -2.58
CA GLU A 495 15.70 -30.27 -2.93
C GLU A 495 16.60 -29.39 -2.05
N LEU A 496 16.26 -28.11 -1.86
CA LEU A 496 17.03 -27.14 -1.09
C LEU A 496 17.08 -27.51 0.40
N VAL A 497 15.92 -27.83 1.00
CA VAL A 497 15.82 -28.21 2.42
C VAL A 497 16.62 -29.49 2.68
N THR A 498 16.45 -30.52 1.83
CA THR A 498 17.17 -31.79 1.97
C THR A 498 18.68 -31.58 1.86
N THR A 499 19.12 -30.80 0.86
CA THR A 499 20.55 -30.50 0.65
C THR A 499 21.14 -29.72 1.82
N GLN A 500 20.46 -28.66 2.26
CA GLN A 500 20.95 -27.85 3.38
C GLN A 500 21.05 -28.68 4.67
N LEU A 501 20.09 -29.54 4.97
CA LEU A 501 20.15 -30.43 6.13
C LEU A 501 21.23 -31.51 6.00
N ALA A 502 21.44 -32.05 4.79
CA ALA A 502 22.50 -33.01 4.51
C ALA A 502 23.91 -32.43 4.68
N HIS A 503 24.08 -31.12 4.44
CA HIS A 503 25.38 -30.42 4.53
C HIS A 503 25.57 -29.52 5.74
N VAL A 504 24.52 -29.23 6.52
CA VAL A 504 24.64 -28.35 7.70
C VAL A 504 25.59 -28.95 8.72
N ASN A 505 26.52 -28.12 9.20
CA ASN A 505 27.41 -28.42 10.31
C ASN A 505 27.16 -27.40 11.40
N VAL A 506 26.57 -27.84 12.51
CA VAL A 506 26.25 -26.96 13.64
C VAL A 506 27.47 -26.88 14.56
N GLN A 507 28.04 -25.68 14.69
CA GLN A 507 29.02 -25.42 15.74
C GLN A 507 28.27 -25.12 17.04
N VAL A 508 28.20 -26.12 17.93
CA VAL A 508 27.64 -25.92 19.27
C VAL A 508 28.68 -25.18 20.11
N THR A 509 28.55 -23.86 20.19
CA THR A 509 29.37 -23.05 21.10
C THR A 509 28.92 -23.33 22.54
N PRO A 510 29.80 -23.80 23.45
CA PRO A 510 29.45 -24.03 24.84
C PRO A 510 28.91 -22.75 25.50
N PRO A 511 27.93 -22.84 26.42
CA PRO A 511 27.29 -21.67 27.03
C PRO A 511 28.27 -20.73 27.77
N GLU A 512 29.43 -21.23 28.20
CA GLU A 512 30.52 -20.42 28.79
C GLU A 512 31.13 -19.41 27.79
N GLN A 513 31.12 -19.71 26.49
CA GLN A 513 31.57 -18.80 25.43
C GLN A 513 30.45 -17.87 24.95
N GLN A 514 29.18 -18.26 25.07
CA GLN A 514 28.04 -17.37 24.80
C GLN A 514 27.92 -16.24 25.84
N GLN A 515 28.27 -16.48 27.11
CA GLN A 515 28.38 -15.41 28.10
C GLN A 515 29.52 -14.43 27.77
N GLN A 516 30.63 -14.89 27.20
CA GLN A 516 31.70 -13.97 26.74
C GLN A 516 31.32 -13.19 25.48
N GLN A 517 30.44 -13.73 24.62
CA GLN A 517 29.92 -13.02 23.46
C GLN A 517 28.74 -12.09 23.78
N GLN A 518 27.89 -12.42 24.77
CA GLN A 518 26.82 -11.52 25.24
C GLN A 518 27.35 -10.35 26.10
N PHE A 519 28.53 -10.48 26.71
CA PHE A 519 29.22 -9.37 27.39
C PHE A 519 30.26 -8.64 26.52
N GLY A 520 30.39 -9.02 25.25
CA GLY A 520 31.17 -8.31 24.24
C GLY A 520 30.32 -7.27 23.51
N ALA A 521 30.18 -6.08 24.11
CA ALA A 521 29.76 -4.79 23.55
C ALA A 521 28.63 -4.78 22.48
N PRO A 522 27.48 -4.12 22.74
CA PRO A 522 26.50 -3.85 21.69
C PRO A 522 27.12 -2.93 20.63
N LEU A 523 27.16 -3.39 19.39
CA LEU A 523 27.32 -2.54 18.21
C LEU A 523 26.02 -1.76 18.03
N THR A 524 25.90 -0.62 18.70
CA THR A 524 24.91 0.40 18.37
C THR A 524 25.39 1.14 17.11
N LEU A 525 24.67 0.94 16.01
CA LEU A 525 24.67 1.90 14.91
C LEU A 525 23.92 3.16 15.37
N ASP A 526 24.61 4.28 15.25
CA ASP A 526 24.17 5.67 15.25
C ASP A 526 23.49 6.24 16.50
N ASP A 527 24.30 6.92 17.33
CA ASP A 527 23.88 8.20 17.91
C ASP A 527 25.02 9.23 17.84
N GLN A 528 24.84 10.22 16.98
CA GLN A 528 25.69 11.40 16.90
C GLN A 528 25.33 12.32 18.06
N GLY A 529 26.09 12.21 19.14
CA GLY A 529 26.23 13.27 20.15
C GLY A 529 25.54 13.01 21.47
N ALA A 530 26.28 12.46 22.44
CA ALA A 530 26.21 12.86 23.85
C ALA A 530 27.35 12.23 24.68
N ASP A 531 28.04 13.08 25.44
CA ASP A 531 28.69 12.88 26.73
C ASP A 531 29.55 11.61 27.00
N GLU A 532 30.88 11.82 27.06
CA GLU A 532 31.80 10.93 27.78
C GLU A 532 31.37 10.80 29.26
N PRO A 533 31.48 9.60 29.87
CA PRO A 533 31.13 9.42 31.28
C PRO A 533 32.03 10.30 32.18
N PRO A 534 31.48 10.86 33.28
CA PRO A 534 32.22 11.80 34.12
C PRO A 534 33.46 11.13 34.71
N LEU A 535 34.63 11.74 34.45
CA LEU A 535 35.92 11.29 34.96
C LEU A 535 35.92 11.35 36.50
N LYS A 536 36.29 10.25 37.16
CA LYS A 536 36.47 10.22 38.63
C LYS A 536 37.50 11.28 39.06
N PRO A 537 37.23 12.16 40.03
CA PRO A 537 38.16 13.21 40.43
C PRO A 537 39.45 12.61 41.03
N LEU A 538 40.60 13.13 40.60
CA LEU A 538 41.90 12.80 41.17
C LEU A 538 42.20 13.72 42.37
N PRO A 539 42.96 13.26 43.37
CA PRO A 539 43.46 14.13 44.45
C PRO A 539 44.30 15.32 43.92
N ASP A 540 44.18 16.49 44.56
CA ASP A 540 44.82 17.75 44.12
C ASP A 540 46.35 17.71 44.10
N ASP A 541 46.95 16.94 45.01
CA ASP A 541 48.38 16.69 45.06
C ASP A 541 48.86 15.94 43.81
N VAL A 542 48.10 14.91 43.40
CA VAL A 542 48.38 14.11 42.19
C VAL A 542 48.19 14.93 40.91
N MET A 543 47.20 15.82 40.88
CA MET A 543 47.00 16.73 39.74
C MET A 543 48.14 17.74 39.57
N ARG A 544 48.75 18.24 40.66
CA ARG A 544 49.86 19.20 40.59
C ARG A 544 51.20 18.56 40.25
N THR A 545 51.42 17.30 40.61
CA THR A 545 52.68 16.58 40.34
C THR A 545 52.73 15.90 38.97
N THR A 546 51.58 15.66 38.33
CA THR A 546 51.52 14.95 37.04
C THR A 546 51.88 15.86 35.87
N ARG A 547 52.92 15.52 35.09
CA ARG A 547 53.35 16.32 33.93
C ARG A 547 52.38 16.15 32.75
N ARG A 548 52.10 17.22 32.00
CA ARG A 548 51.09 17.26 30.90
C ARG A 548 51.17 16.12 29.88
N ASN A 549 52.36 15.61 29.56
CA ASN A 549 52.56 14.56 28.54
C ASN A 549 52.70 13.14 29.12
N GLN A 550 52.69 12.96 30.45
CA GLN A 550 52.65 11.63 31.07
C GLN A 550 51.26 10.99 30.93
N GLN A 551 51.19 9.67 31.07
CA GLN A 551 49.92 8.96 31.16
C GLN A 551 49.12 9.42 32.37
N CYS A 552 47.81 9.55 32.21
CA CYS A 552 46.94 10.03 33.27
C CYS A 552 46.82 8.97 34.40
N PRO A 553 47.00 9.35 35.67
CA PRO A 553 46.93 8.43 36.82
C PRO A 553 45.57 7.77 37.04
N CYS A 554 44.51 8.23 36.34
CA CYS A 554 43.18 7.65 36.44
C CYS A 554 43.01 6.31 35.71
N GLY A 555 44.07 5.80 35.07
CA GLY A 555 44.05 4.52 34.35
C GLY A 555 43.37 4.57 32.98
N SER A 556 43.03 5.77 32.48
CA SER A 556 42.32 5.94 31.19
C SER A 556 43.16 5.64 29.95
N GLY A 557 44.45 5.34 30.10
CA GLY A 557 45.41 5.15 28.99
C GLY A 557 45.74 6.43 28.20
N LYS A 558 44.99 7.53 28.39
CA LYS A 558 45.19 8.83 27.74
C LYS A 558 46.31 9.64 28.44
N LYS A 559 46.98 10.55 27.73
CA LYS A 559 47.94 11.52 28.33
C LYS A 559 47.19 12.52 29.21
N PHE A 560 47.79 12.99 30.30
CA PHE A 560 47.15 13.86 31.30
C PHE A 560 46.47 15.09 30.69
N LYS A 561 47.10 15.77 29.72
CA LYS A 561 46.51 16.92 29.00
C LYS A 561 45.25 16.65 28.17
N HIS A 562 44.95 15.38 27.88
CA HIS A 562 43.77 14.94 27.13
C HIS A 562 42.76 14.21 28.03
N CYS A 563 42.94 14.30 29.35
CA CYS A 563 42.10 13.72 30.39
C CYS A 563 41.88 14.78 31.48
N HIS A 564 42.26 14.52 32.74
CA HIS A 564 42.07 15.45 33.88
C HIS A 564 42.82 16.78 33.79
N GLY A 565 43.79 16.93 32.89
CA GLY A 565 44.53 18.18 32.65
C GLY A 565 44.04 18.96 31.43
N LYS A 566 42.82 18.69 30.95
CA LYS A 566 42.15 19.44 29.87
C LYS A 566 41.63 20.75 30.48
N LEU A 567 42.20 21.88 30.07
CA LEU A 567 41.76 23.22 30.49
C LEU A 567 40.42 23.58 29.88
#